data_AF-A0A2L0VNJ3-F1
#
_entry.id   AF-A0A2L0VNJ3-F1
#
_cell.length_a   1.000
_cell.length_b   1.000
_cell.length_c   1.000
_cell.angle_alpha   90.00
_cell.angle_beta   90.00
_cell.angle_gamma   90.00
#
_symmetry.space_group_name_H-M   'P 1'
#
loop_
_entity.id
_entity.type
_entity.pdbx_description
1 polymer ?
#
loop_
_entity_poly.entity_id
_entity_poly.type
_entity_poly.pdbx_seq_one_letter_code
_entity_poly.pdbx_strand_id
1 'polypeptide(L)'
;MDIDAAVRHRLTSNLKHLMVGLELKTALVIPHRFRPPNGRPMLFEPYYQNLIQEFCVGAFSVIEGLGAAQWLSQNGHDGSDGRGVSRNQWRASLRAVYDDVGEHGLDESVERTLSVRDKLHQDQIGARANIDWHAFSYEAAFVPASHAIRTILRREAHAVPATSNLHVEPQ
;
A
#
# COMPACT_ATOMS: atom_id res chain seq x y z
N MET A 1 11.66 -7.37 -21.97
CA MET A 1 11.58 -8.82 -21.73
C MET A 1 10.40 -9.05 -20.81
N ASP A 2 9.51 -10.00 -21.11
CA ASP A 2 8.33 -10.24 -20.28
C ASP A 2 8.68 -11.05 -19.01
N ILE A 3 8.01 -10.76 -17.90
CA ILE A 3 8.12 -11.53 -16.64
C ILE A 3 7.76 -13.00 -16.92
N ASP A 4 8.53 -13.93 -16.35
CA ASP A 4 8.31 -15.38 -16.44
C ASP A 4 6.85 -15.75 -16.12
N ALA A 5 6.28 -16.70 -16.86
CA ALA A 5 4.86 -17.03 -16.77
C ALA A 5 4.46 -17.56 -15.38
N ALA A 6 5.31 -18.37 -14.75
CA ALA A 6 5.04 -18.90 -13.42
C ALA A 6 5.19 -17.80 -12.35
N VAL A 7 6.18 -16.93 -12.49
CA VAL A 7 6.33 -15.72 -11.65
C VAL A 7 5.10 -14.82 -11.78
N ARG A 8 4.66 -14.51 -13.01
CA ARG A 8 3.48 -13.68 -13.28
C ARG A 8 2.22 -14.27 -12.66
N HIS A 9 2.02 -15.59 -12.76
CA HIS A 9 0.87 -16.27 -12.16
C HIS A 9 0.85 -16.11 -10.63
N ARG A 10 1.99 -16.36 -9.96
CA ARG A 10 2.11 -16.17 -8.51
C ARG A 10 1.89 -14.73 -8.09
N LEU A 11 2.48 -13.76 -8.81
CA LEU A 11 2.29 -12.33 -8.57
C LEU A 11 0.82 -11.94 -8.68
N THR A 12 0.15 -12.41 -9.74
CA THR A 12 -1.28 -12.14 -9.95
C THR A 12 -2.13 -12.71 -8.83
N SER A 13 -1.88 -13.95 -8.42
CA SER A 13 -2.62 -14.60 -7.36
C SER A 13 -2.45 -13.87 -6.01
N ASN A 14 -1.20 -13.59 -5.63
CA ASN A 14 -0.90 -12.89 -4.38
C ASN A 14 -1.46 -11.46 -4.39
N LEU A 15 -1.34 -10.75 -5.52
CA LEU A 15 -1.88 -9.41 -5.67
C LEU A 15 -3.40 -9.39 -5.49
N LYS A 16 -4.14 -10.37 -6.05
CA LYS A 16 -5.59 -10.49 -5.83
C LYS A 16 -5.93 -10.58 -4.35
N HIS A 17 -5.22 -11.42 -3.60
CA HIS A 17 -5.45 -11.57 -2.16
C HIS A 17 -5.16 -10.27 -1.39
N LEU A 18 -4.06 -9.59 -1.72
CA LEU A 18 -3.71 -8.30 -1.11
C LEU A 18 -4.78 -7.25 -1.42
N MET A 19 -5.18 -7.09 -2.68
CA MET A 19 -6.17 -6.10 -3.10
C MET A 19 -7.53 -6.32 -2.43
N VAL A 20 -8.02 -7.57 -2.37
CA VAL A 20 -9.26 -7.89 -1.62
C VAL A 20 -9.11 -7.58 -0.13
N GLY A 21 -7.94 -7.85 0.45
CA GLY A 21 -7.65 -7.49 1.84
C GLY A 21 -7.71 -5.97 2.09
N LEU A 22 -7.16 -5.17 1.17
CA LEU A 22 -7.19 -3.70 1.24
C LEU A 22 -8.61 -3.15 1.07
N GLU A 23 -9.39 -3.71 0.15
CA GLU A 23 -10.80 -3.40 -0.08
C GLU A 23 -11.64 -3.56 1.19
N LEU A 24 -11.59 -4.75 1.79
CA LEU A 24 -12.38 -5.07 2.99
C LEU A 24 -12.01 -4.17 4.18
N LYS A 25 -10.72 -3.88 4.34
CA LYS A 25 -10.25 -2.97 5.40
C LYS A 25 -10.73 -1.54 5.16
N THR A 26 -10.68 -1.06 3.93
CA THR A 26 -11.14 0.29 3.57
C THR A 26 -12.64 0.46 3.85
N ALA A 27 -13.44 -0.57 3.53
CA ALA A 27 -14.87 -0.61 3.81
C ALA A 27 -15.22 -0.50 5.30
N LEU A 28 -14.28 -0.81 6.20
CA LEU A 28 -14.47 -0.69 7.65
C LEU A 28 -13.83 0.58 8.22
N VAL A 29 -12.64 0.96 7.71
CA VAL A 29 -11.87 2.10 8.20
C VAL A 29 -12.57 3.42 7.87
N ILE A 30 -13.04 3.61 6.62
CA ILE A 30 -13.65 4.87 6.18
C ILE A 30 -14.93 5.16 6.96
N PRO A 31 -15.93 4.24 7.03
CA PRO A 31 -17.14 4.53 7.78
C PRO A 31 -16.87 4.75 9.27
N HIS A 32 -15.91 4.02 9.86
CA HIS A 32 -15.55 4.21 11.27
C HIS A 32 -15.00 5.63 11.52
N ARG A 33 -14.15 6.13 10.62
CA ARG A 33 -13.55 7.47 10.69
C ARG A 33 -14.58 8.58 10.55
N PHE A 34 -15.44 8.48 9.54
CA PHE A 34 -16.42 9.53 9.18
C PHE A 34 -17.80 9.31 9.80
N ARG A 35 -17.86 8.58 10.92
CA ARG A 35 -19.09 8.47 11.70
C ARG A 35 -19.59 9.87 12.12
N PRO A 36 -20.91 10.05 12.31
CA PRO A 36 -21.46 11.29 12.86
C PRO A 36 -20.82 11.63 14.22
N PRO A 37 -20.72 12.92 14.63
CA PRO A 37 -20.10 13.33 15.90
C PRO A 37 -20.68 12.62 17.14
N ASN A 38 -21.96 12.25 17.10
CA ASN A 38 -22.66 11.52 18.17
C ASN A 38 -22.95 10.05 17.79
N GLY A 39 -22.34 9.56 16.71
CA GLY A 39 -22.47 8.18 16.26
C GLY A 39 -21.71 7.22 17.16
N ARG A 40 -22.32 6.06 17.45
CA ARG A 40 -21.63 4.99 18.17
C ARG A 40 -20.41 4.51 17.36
N PRO A 41 -19.25 4.24 17.99
CA PRO A 41 -18.13 3.63 17.30
C PRO A 41 -18.58 2.31 16.64
N MET A 42 -18.35 2.18 15.33
CA MET A 42 -18.66 0.92 14.62
C MET A 42 -17.66 -0.18 14.94
N LEU A 43 -16.46 0.20 15.37
CA LEU A 43 -15.39 -0.70 15.75
C LEU A 43 -14.90 -0.30 17.13
N PHE A 44 -14.34 -1.27 17.85
CA PHE A 44 -13.51 -0.98 19.01
C PHE A 44 -12.21 -0.29 18.55
N GLU A 45 -11.77 0.76 19.23
CA GLU A 45 -10.67 1.63 18.78
C GLU A 45 -9.35 0.86 18.51
N PRO A 46 -8.89 -0.07 19.38
CA PRO A 46 -7.75 -0.93 19.07
C PRO A 46 -7.92 -1.79 17.80
N TYR A 47 -9.13 -2.27 17.53
CA TYR A 47 -9.40 -3.04 16.31
C TYR A 47 -9.33 -2.15 15.06
N TYR A 48 -9.82 -0.91 15.15
CA TYR A 48 -9.69 0.09 14.09
C TYR A 48 -8.22 0.41 13.77
N GLN A 49 -7.38 0.61 14.79
CA GLN A 49 -5.94 0.83 14.63
C GLN A 49 -5.24 -0.37 14.00
N ASN A 50 -5.62 -1.60 14.41
CA ASN A 50 -5.07 -2.82 13.80
C ASN A 50 -5.45 -2.93 12.31
N LEU A 51 -6.68 -2.58 11.92
CA LEU A 51 -7.07 -2.56 10.50
C LEU A 51 -6.22 -1.57 9.69
N ILE A 52 -5.93 -0.38 10.24
CA ILE A 52 -5.05 0.61 9.59
C ILE A 52 -3.63 0.04 9.44
N GLN A 53 -3.11 -0.59 10.49
CA GLN A 53 -1.80 -1.22 10.47
C GLN A 53 -1.71 -2.28 9.36
N GLU A 54 -2.64 -3.23 9.35
CA GLU A 54 -2.68 -4.30 8.35
C GLU A 54 -2.89 -3.74 6.93
N PHE A 55 -3.66 -2.66 6.78
CA PHE A 55 -3.81 -1.96 5.51
C PHE A 55 -2.47 -1.41 5.03
N CYS A 56 -1.71 -0.73 5.91
CA CYS A 56 -0.40 -0.18 5.56
C CYS A 56 0.60 -1.26 5.12
N VAL A 57 0.61 -2.42 5.81
CA VAL A 57 1.47 -3.56 5.45
C VAL A 57 1.07 -4.16 4.09
N GLY A 58 -0.24 -4.30 3.84
CA GLY A 58 -0.74 -4.76 2.56
C GLY A 58 -0.41 -3.79 1.42
N ALA A 59 -0.62 -2.48 1.65
CA ALA A 59 -0.32 -1.43 0.68
C ALA A 59 1.17 -1.40 0.35
N PHE A 60 2.04 -1.48 1.36
CA PHE A 60 3.49 -1.59 1.17
C PHE A 60 3.85 -2.79 0.29
N SER A 61 3.28 -3.97 0.54
CA SER A 61 3.56 -5.18 -0.25
C SER A 61 3.20 -5.01 -1.73
N VAL A 62 2.09 -4.33 -2.01
CA VAL A 62 1.68 -4.00 -3.39
C VAL A 62 2.65 -3.00 -4.03
N ILE A 63 2.96 -1.92 -3.33
CA ILE A 63 3.86 -0.84 -3.77
C ILE A 63 5.26 -1.39 -4.10
N GLU A 64 5.86 -2.12 -3.16
CA GLU A 64 7.18 -2.73 -3.33
C GLU A 64 7.17 -3.77 -4.46
N GLY A 65 6.18 -4.66 -4.49
CA GLY A 65 6.07 -5.69 -5.51
C GLY A 65 5.94 -5.13 -6.93
N LEU A 66 5.11 -4.11 -7.11
CA LEU A 66 4.96 -3.42 -8.40
C LEU A 66 6.23 -2.67 -8.78
N GLY A 67 6.83 -1.91 -7.87
CA GLY A 67 8.08 -1.20 -8.13
C GLY A 67 9.21 -2.14 -8.52
N ALA A 68 9.34 -3.27 -7.82
CA ALA A 68 10.36 -4.28 -8.10
C ALA A 68 10.12 -4.96 -9.45
N ALA A 69 8.87 -5.32 -9.77
CA ALA A 69 8.51 -5.88 -11.06
C ALA A 69 8.82 -4.91 -12.22
N GLN A 70 8.54 -3.61 -12.05
CA GLN A 70 8.89 -2.60 -13.04
C GLN A 70 10.40 -2.46 -13.20
N TRP A 71 11.14 -2.41 -12.10
CA TRP A 71 12.61 -2.33 -12.15
C TRP A 71 13.22 -3.56 -12.86
N LEU A 72 12.77 -4.77 -12.53
CA LEU A 72 13.25 -6.01 -13.17
C LEU A 72 13.00 -5.97 -14.67
N SER A 73 11.77 -5.65 -15.09
CA SER A 73 11.39 -5.54 -16.50
C SER A 73 12.24 -4.51 -17.26
N GLN A 74 12.45 -3.33 -16.68
CA GLN A 74 13.26 -2.24 -17.26
C GLN A 74 14.75 -2.61 -17.40
N ASN A 75 15.26 -3.52 -16.56
CA ASN A 75 16.66 -3.93 -16.54
C ASN A 75 16.90 -5.30 -17.19
N GLY A 76 15.91 -5.85 -17.90
CA GLY A 76 16.07 -7.12 -18.62
C GLY A 76 16.14 -8.34 -17.70
N HIS A 77 15.48 -8.30 -16.55
CA HIS A 77 15.32 -9.43 -15.63
C HIS A 77 13.86 -9.91 -15.59
N ASP A 78 13.65 -11.22 -15.62
CA ASP A 78 12.31 -11.84 -15.52
C ASP A 78 11.91 -12.21 -14.08
N GLY A 79 12.81 -11.98 -13.11
CA GLY A 79 12.61 -12.27 -11.68
C GLY A 79 12.75 -13.75 -11.32
N SER A 80 13.16 -14.62 -12.25
CA SER A 80 13.35 -16.05 -11.99
C SER A 80 14.61 -16.35 -11.16
N ASP A 81 15.60 -15.46 -11.18
CA ASP A 81 16.89 -15.57 -10.50
C ASP A 81 16.85 -15.17 -9.01
N GLY A 82 15.70 -14.70 -8.51
CA GLY A 82 15.53 -14.27 -7.13
C GLY A 82 16.34 -13.01 -6.77
N ARG A 83 16.71 -12.19 -7.75
CA ARG A 83 17.50 -10.98 -7.52
C ARG A 83 16.77 -10.00 -6.59
N GLY A 84 17.44 -9.61 -5.50
CA GLY A 84 16.96 -8.55 -4.62
C GLY A 84 16.98 -7.19 -5.32
N VAL A 85 15.87 -6.45 -5.23
CA VAL A 85 15.76 -5.07 -5.73
C VAL A 85 15.78 -4.14 -4.52
N SER A 86 16.73 -3.22 -4.46
CA SER A 86 16.84 -2.29 -3.33
C SER A 86 15.69 -1.26 -3.31
N ARG A 87 15.43 -0.69 -2.13
CA ARG A 87 14.40 0.33 -1.91
C ARG A 87 14.48 1.49 -2.89
N ASN A 88 15.68 2.02 -3.13
CA ASN A 88 15.87 3.16 -4.02
C ASN A 88 15.59 2.78 -5.48
N GLN A 89 15.93 1.56 -5.88
CA GLN A 89 15.70 1.06 -7.24
C GLN A 89 14.20 0.91 -7.53
N TRP A 90 13.48 0.18 -6.68
CA TRP A 90 12.06 -0.05 -6.93
C TRP A 90 11.21 1.22 -6.77
N ARG A 91 11.56 2.13 -5.84
CA ARG A 91 10.86 3.43 -5.69
C ARG A 91 11.00 4.29 -6.94
N ALA A 92 12.21 4.41 -7.47
CA ALA A 92 12.47 5.19 -8.67
C ALA A 92 11.68 4.63 -9.88
N SER A 93 11.70 3.31 -10.06
CA SER A 93 10.93 2.66 -11.12
C SER A 93 9.42 2.79 -10.93
N LEU A 94 8.90 2.70 -9.70
CA LEU A 94 7.48 2.90 -9.40
C LEU A 94 7.05 4.34 -9.76
N ARG A 95 7.79 5.35 -9.29
CA ARG A 95 7.50 6.75 -9.57
C ARG A 95 7.52 7.02 -11.08
N ALA A 96 8.55 6.57 -11.78
CA ALA A 96 8.67 6.77 -13.23
C ALA A 96 7.51 6.17 -14.04
N VAL A 97 6.79 5.20 -13.47
CA VAL A 97 5.66 4.53 -14.12
C VAL A 97 4.32 5.15 -13.69
N TYR A 98 4.13 5.43 -12.41
CA TYR A 98 2.80 5.78 -11.87
C TYR A 98 2.63 7.26 -11.52
N ASP A 99 3.70 8.05 -11.50
CA ASP A 99 3.69 9.48 -11.16
C ASP A 99 5.00 10.15 -11.61
N ASP A 100 5.27 10.15 -12.92
CA ASP A 100 6.57 10.54 -13.49
C ASP A 100 6.91 12.01 -13.24
N VAL A 101 5.92 12.88 -13.40
CA VAL A 101 6.00 14.32 -13.12
C VAL A 101 5.79 14.66 -11.64
N GLY A 102 5.35 13.70 -10.82
CA GLY A 102 5.12 13.91 -9.38
C GLY A 102 3.83 14.69 -9.06
N GLU A 103 2.91 14.82 -10.02
CA GLU A 103 1.65 15.56 -9.87
C GLU A 103 0.77 14.98 -8.75
N HIS A 104 0.87 13.67 -8.52
CA HIS A 104 0.02 12.95 -7.57
C HIS A 104 0.74 12.59 -6.27
N GLY A 105 1.91 13.16 -5.98
CA GLY A 105 2.61 12.99 -4.70
C GLY A 105 2.86 11.53 -4.30
N LEU A 106 3.04 10.63 -5.26
CA LEU A 106 3.19 9.19 -5.02
C LEU A 106 4.40 8.91 -4.14
N ASP A 107 5.54 9.54 -4.44
CA ASP A 107 6.80 9.26 -3.75
C ASP A 107 6.74 9.65 -2.27
N GLU A 108 6.16 10.80 -1.94
CA GLU A 108 5.93 11.23 -0.55
C GLU A 108 4.97 10.27 0.17
N SER A 109 3.92 9.82 -0.51
CA SER A 109 2.94 8.89 0.05
C SER A 109 3.54 7.52 0.34
N VAL A 110 4.39 7.04 -0.57
CA VAL A 110 5.19 5.82 -0.39
C VAL A 110 6.17 5.97 0.76
N GLU A 111 6.87 7.11 0.86
CA GLU A 111 7.81 7.37 1.95
C GLU A 111 7.15 7.39 3.32
N ARG A 112 5.99 8.04 3.45
CA ARG A 112 5.20 8.02 4.68
C ARG A 112 4.73 6.61 5.03
N THR A 113 4.26 5.85 4.05
CA THR A 113 3.84 4.45 4.22
C THR A 113 5.02 3.58 4.69
N LEU A 114 6.21 3.78 4.11
CA LEU A 114 7.44 3.12 4.51
C LEU A 114 7.83 3.44 5.95
N SER A 115 7.76 4.71 6.35
CA SER A 115 8.06 5.13 7.73
C SER A 115 7.17 4.43 8.75
N VAL A 116 5.87 4.27 8.45
CA VAL A 116 4.93 3.52 9.29
C VAL A 116 5.27 2.02 9.31
N ARG A 117 5.56 1.43 8.15
CA ARG A 117 5.96 0.02 8.04
C ARG A 117 7.25 -0.28 8.79
N ASP A 118 8.24 0.61 8.70
CA ASP A 118 9.55 0.44 9.35
C ASP A 118 9.42 0.56 10.88
N LYS A 119 8.45 1.30 11.42
CA LYS A 119 8.10 1.26 12.85
C LYS A 119 7.57 -0.10 13.31
N LEU A 120 6.81 -0.79 12.45
CA LEU A 120 6.28 -2.14 12.72
C LEU A 120 7.36 -3.22 12.59
N HIS A 121 8.26 -3.04 11.63
CA HIS A 121 9.38 -3.93 11.35
C HIS A 121 10.66 -3.54 12.08
N GLN A 122 10.60 -2.73 13.15
CA GLN A 122 11.75 -2.62 14.03
C GLN A 122 12.06 -4.02 14.58
N ASP A 123 13.03 -4.69 13.94
CA ASP A 123 13.67 -5.97 14.30
C ASP A 123 14.33 -5.93 15.69
N GLN A 124 14.07 -4.88 16.46
CA GLN A 124 14.46 -4.76 17.84
C GLN A 124 13.29 -5.20 18.71
N ILE A 125 13.33 -6.48 19.10
CA ILE A 125 12.42 -7.10 20.07
C ILE A 125 12.29 -6.28 21.37
N GLY A 126 13.28 -5.41 21.69
CA GLY A 126 13.26 -4.47 22.81
C GLY A 126 12.64 -3.08 22.56
N ALA A 127 12.37 -2.69 21.31
CA ALA A 127 11.85 -1.36 20.96
C ALA A 127 10.31 -1.27 20.92
N ARG A 128 9.60 -2.40 21.07
CA ARG A 128 8.12 -2.44 21.08
C ARG A 128 7.48 -1.52 22.12
N ALA A 129 8.16 -1.31 23.25
CA ALA A 129 7.70 -0.38 24.30
C ALA A 129 7.76 1.10 23.85
N ASN A 130 8.56 1.42 22.83
CA ASN A 130 8.77 2.77 22.30
C ASN A 130 8.02 3.01 20.99
N ILE A 131 7.26 2.03 20.48
CA ILE A 131 6.40 2.23 19.33
C ILE A 131 5.30 3.21 19.75
N ASP A 132 5.33 4.41 19.18
CA ASP A 132 4.22 5.33 19.30
C ASP A 132 3.04 4.79 18.49
N TRP A 133 2.12 4.11 19.18
CA TRP A 133 0.93 3.54 18.56
C TRP A 133 -0.01 4.60 17.99
N HIS A 134 0.11 5.87 18.41
CA HIS A 134 -0.64 6.98 17.81
C HIS A 134 -0.14 7.33 16.40
N ALA A 135 1.05 6.88 16.02
CA ALA A 135 1.56 7.01 14.65
C ALA A 135 0.77 6.16 13.63
N PHE A 136 -0.05 5.19 14.08
CA PHE A 136 -0.93 4.38 13.22
C PHE A 136 -2.34 4.98 13.09
N SER A 137 -2.45 6.30 13.23
CA SER A 137 -3.73 7.00 13.06
C SER A 137 -4.19 7.05 11.60
N TYR A 138 -5.46 7.38 11.41
CA TYR A 138 -6.04 7.57 10.08
C TYR A 138 -5.22 8.54 9.21
N GLU A 139 -4.93 9.73 9.72
CA GLU A 139 -4.24 10.78 8.96
C GLU A 139 -2.77 10.44 8.71
N ALA A 140 -2.08 9.88 9.71
CA ALA A 140 -0.64 9.65 9.62
C ALA A 140 -0.28 8.37 8.86
N ALA A 141 -1.14 7.36 8.88
CA ALA A 141 -0.86 6.03 8.33
C ALA A 141 -1.82 5.64 7.19
N PHE A 142 -3.13 5.66 7.44
CA PHE A 142 -4.09 5.20 6.44
C PHE A 142 -4.13 6.10 5.20
N VAL A 143 -4.20 7.42 5.39
CA VAL A 143 -4.32 8.39 4.29
C VAL A 143 -3.15 8.29 3.30
N PRO A 144 -1.86 8.32 3.71
CA PRO A 144 -0.74 8.19 2.77
C PRO A 144 -0.72 6.84 2.05
N ALA A 145 -0.99 5.73 2.76
CA ALA A 145 -1.02 4.40 2.16
C ALA A 145 -2.16 4.26 1.15
N SER A 146 -3.35 4.75 1.51
CA SER A 146 -4.52 4.76 0.63
C SER A 146 -4.27 5.62 -0.60
N HIS A 147 -3.69 6.81 -0.40
CA HIS A 147 -3.34 7.71 -1.49
C HIS A 147 -2.34 7.08 -2.47
N ALA A 148 -1.28 6.43 -1.98
CA ALA A 148 -0.33 5.73 -2.86
C ALA A 148 -1.01 4.63 -3.71
N ILE A 149 -1.89 3.83 -3.11
CA ILE A 149 -2.66 2.81 -3.84
C ILE A 149 -3.59 3.45 -4.87
N ARG A 150 -4.28 4.53 -4.53
CA ARG A 150 -5.15 5.27 -5.45
C ARG A 150 -4.36 5.82 -6.64
N THR A 151 -3.20 6.41 -6.40
CA THR A 151 -2.33 6.92 -7.47
C THR A 151 -1.86 5.80 -8.40
N ILE A 152 -1.54 4.62 -7.88
CA ILE A 152 -1.23 3.44 -8.71
C ILE A 152 -2.45 3.03 -9.55
N LEU A 153 -3.64 2.98 -8.94
CA LEU A 153 -4.89 2.60 -9.61
C LEU A 153 -5.34 3.61 -10.67
N ARG A 154 -4.92 4.89 -10.60
CA ARG A 154 -5.23 5.91 -11.62
C ARG A 154 -4.84 5.47 -13.02
N ARG A 155 -3.70 4.79 -13.15
CA ARG A 155 -3.19 4.33 -14.45
C ARG A 155 -4.14 3.35 -15.14
N GLU A 156 -4.91 2.59 -14.37
CA GLU A 156 -5.88 1.60 -14.86
C GLU A 156 -7.30 1.95 -14.36
N ALA A 157 -7.63 3.25 -14.22
CA ALA A 157 -8.87 3.70 -13.60
C ALA A 157 -10.12 3.10 -14.26
N HIS A 158 -10.09 2.87 -15.58
CA HIS A 158 -11.18 2.25 -16.34
C HIS A 158 -11.45 0.78 -15.96
N ALA A 159 -10.47 0.09 -15.36
CA ALA A 159 -10.57 -1.29 -14.91
C ALA A 159 -10.93 -1.40 -13.42
N VAL A 160 -10.93 -0.29 -12.67
CA VAL A 160 -11.33 -0.26 -11.27
C VAL A 160 -12.86 -0.30 -11.20
N PRO A 161 -13.47 -1.31 -10.53
CA PRO A 161 -14.92 -1.37 -10.39
C PRO A 161 -15.48 -0.13 -9.70
N ALA A 162 -16.61 0.39 -10.18
CA ALA A 162 -17.28 1.54 -9.55
C ALA A 162 -17.68 1.30 -8.09
N THR A 163 -17.78 0.04 -7.67
CA THR A 163 -18.10 -0.40 -6.29
C THR A 163 -16.87 -0.65 -5.42
N SER A 164 -15.66 -0.40 -5.93
CA SER A 164 -14.39 -0.55 -5.21
C SER A 164 -14.29 0.46 -4.08
N ASN A 165 -13.97 0.02 -2.86
CA ASN A 165 -13.68 0.91 -1.73
C ASN A 165 -12.32 1.61 -1.90
N LEU A 166 -11.47 1.14 -2.83
CA LEU A 166 -10.20 1.76 -3.20
C LEU A 166 -10.38 2.82 -4.31
N HIS A 167 -11.48 3.58 -4.25
CA HIS A 167 -11.80 4.64 -5.22
C HIS A 167 -10.62 5.56 -5.50
N VAL A 168 -10.46 5.95 -6.76
CA VAL A 168 -9.35 6.77 -7.27
C VAL A 168 -9.35 8.20 -6.71
N GLU A 169 -10.51 8.68 -6.25
CA GLU A 169 -10.71 9.98 -5.62
C GLU A 169 -11.07 9.81 -4.13
N PRO A 170 -10.68 10.76 -3.26
CA PRO A 170 -11.13 10.77 -1.87
C PRO A 170 -12.65 10.96 -1.80
N GLN A 171 -13.32 10.17 -0.95
CA GLN A 171 -14.68 10.46 -0.49
C GLN A 171 -14.63 11.38 0.73
#